data_AF-A0A3A1P5H8-F1
#
_entry.id   AF-A0A3A1P5H8-F1
#
_cell.length_a   1.000
_cell.length_b   1.000
_cell.length_c   1.000
_cell.angle_alpha   90.00
_cell.angle_beta   90.00
_cell.angle_gamma   90.00
#
_symmetry.space_group_name_H-M   'P 1'
#
loop_
_entity.id
_entity.type
_entity.pdbx_description
1 polymer ?
#
loop_
_entity_poly.entity_id
_entity_poly.type
_entity_poly.pdbx_seq_one_letter_code
_entity_poly.pdbx_strand_id
1 'polypeptide(L)'
;VEVSPVLGRMLEAAIADGRHRPVIDGLVRWAGLALEGNEELVRDMVQSRANAVLRWTGLDDRLANSVLDGLYKLLAEILVRPDHPIRTKVEEGLKTLAHDLQHDPATRAKVEQAKLDLLANPALGDWWMGMWERLRHALIAQLRSPDGALSAQFGETLAELGEALRSQPSLQKQVNRFARRTLTGMANRYGDEIVRLVSETVKRWDARTITARVEGAVGRDLQFIRINGTLVGGLVGVTIHAVEQLL
;
A
#
# COMPACT_ATOMS: atom_id res chain seq x y z
N VAL A 1 1.23 2.34 16.35
CA VAL A 1 0.69 0.96 16.33
C VAL A 1 1.85 0.02 16.56
N GLU A 2 1.76 -0.86 17.55
CA GLU A 2 2.77 -1.92 17.77
C GLU A 2 2.61 -2.98 16.68
N VAL A 3 3.71 -3.32 16.03
CA VAL A 3 3.75 -4.27 14.92
C VAL A 3 3.94 -5.69 15.45
N SER A 4 4.66 -5.85 16.56
CA SER A 4 4.99 -7.15 17.14
C SER A 4 3.77 -8.05 17.43
N PRO A 5 2.71 -7.58 18.14
CA PRO A 5 1.54 -8.43 18.42
C PRO A 5 0.73 -8.79 17.17
N VAL A 6 0.77 -7.93 16.14
CA VAL A 6 0.12 -8.21 14.85
C VAL A 6 0.86 -9.34 14.13
N LEU A 7 2.19 -9.25 14.07
CA LEU A 7 3.04 -10.29 13.47
C LEU A 7 2.87 -11.63 14.19
N GLY A 8 2.80 -11.61 15.53
CA GLY A 8 2.57 -12.82 16.33
C GLY A 8 1.25 -13.51 15.97
N ARG A 9 0.13 -12.76 15.90
CA ARG A 9 -1.17 -13.31 15.48
C ARG A 9 -1.18 -13.84 14.04
N MET A 10 -0.50 -13.15 13.13
CA MET A 10 -0.38 -13.61 11.74
C MET A 10 0.41 -14.92 11.65
N LEU A 11 1.52 -15.02 12.40
CA LEU A 11 2.32 -16.23 12.47
C LEU A 11 1.53 -17.38 13.10
N GLU A 12 0.84 -17.13 14.20
CA GLU A 12 -0.04 -18.12 14.85
C GLU A 12 -1.13 -18.64 13.90
N ALA A 13 -1.82 -17.75 13.18
CA ALA A 13 -2.81 -18.14 12.18
C ALA A 13 -2.19 -18.94 11.03
N ALA A 14 -1.02 -18.54 10.52
CA ALA A 14 -0.30 -19.28 9.49
C ALA A 14 0.17 -20.67 9.97
N ILE A 15 0.46 -20.82 11.26
CA ILE A 15 0.77 -22.11 11.88
C ILE A 15 -0.48 -22.98 11.96
N ALA A 16 -1.59 -22.44 12.46
CA ALA A 16 -2.87 -23.13 12.58
C ALA A 16 -3.38 -23.64 11.21
N ASP A 17 -3.24 -22.83 10.16
CA ASP A 17 -3.62 -23.19 8.79
C ASP A 17 -2.60 -24.10 8.08
N GLY A 18 -1.46 -24.44 8.72
CA GLY A 18 -0.39 -25.24 8.11
C GLY A 18 0.37 -24.55 6.98
N ARG A 19 0.17 -23.24 6.76
CA ARG A 19 0.80 -22.45 5.67
C ARG A 19 2.31 -22.27 5.82
N HIS A 20 2.86 -22.50 7.00
CA HIS A 20 4.29 -22.47 7.28
C HIS A 20 5.04 -23.71 6.73
N ARG A 21 4.35 -24.84 6.53
CA ARG A 21 5.01 -26.10 6.10
C ARG A 21 5.71 -26.00 4.75
N PRO A 22 5.09 -25.44 3.68
CA PRO A 22 5.79 -25.25 2.40
C PRO A 22 6.98 -24.29 2.50
N VAL A 23 6.95 -23.33 3.44
CA VAL A 23 8.07 -22.41 3.69
C VAL A 23 9.25 -23.17 4.29
N ILE A 24 9.00 -24.04 5.28
CA ILE A 24 10.02 -24.93 5.84
C ILE A 24 10.61 -25.83 4.74
N ASP A 25 9.78 -26.42 3.89
CA ASP A 25 10.25 -27.25 2.78
C ASP A 25 11.14 -26.45 1.81
N GLY A 26 10.74 -25.21 1.50
CA GLY A 26 11.51 -24.28 0.68
C GLY A 26 12.87 -23.96 1.29
N LEU A 27 12.92 -23.69 2.59
CA LEU A 27 14.15 -23.40 3.33
C LEU A 27 15.10 -24.60 3.35
N VAL A 28 14.57 -25.82 3.56
CA VAL A 28 15.40 -27.04 3.57
C VAL A 28 15.95 -27.32 2.17
N ARG A 29 15.15 -27.15 1.11
CA ARG A 29 15.65 -27.25 -0.28
C ARG A 29 16.71 -26.21 -0.58
N TRP A 30 16.48 -24.97 -0.18
CA TRP A 30 17.46 -23.90 -0.35
C TRP A 30 18.76 -24.20 0.41
N ALA A 31 18.69 -24.71 1.63
CA ALA A 31 19.86 -25.13 2.40
C ALA A 31 20.64 -26.25 1.70
N GLY A 32 19.95 -27.22 1.09
CA GLY A 32 20.57 -28.26 0.27
C GLY A 32 21.31 -27.69 -0.93
N LEU A 33 20.67 -26.81 -1.70
CA LEU A 33 21.28 -26.15 -2.86
C LEU A 33 22.45 -25.23 -2.46
N ALA A 34 22.32 -24.51 -1.35
CA ALA A 34 23.39 -23.68 -0.82
C ALA A 34 24.58 -24.52 -0.37
N LEU A 35 24.33 -25.69 0.23
CA LEU A 35 25.38 -26.63 0.61
C LEU A 35 26.09 -27.19 -0.63
N GLU A 36 25.32 -27.62 -1.64
CA GLU A 36 25.85 -28.13 -2.91
C GLU A 36 26.69 -27.09 -3.66
N GLY A 37 26.18 -25.86 -3.78
CA GLY A 37 26.90 -24.78 -4.44
C GLY A 37 28.14 -24.27 -3.69
N ASN A 38 28.34 -24.70 -2.43
CA ASN A 38 29.47 -24.28 -1.59
C ASN A 38 30.21 -25.49 -0.98
N GLU A 39 30.13 -26.67 -1.62
CA GLU A 39 30.66 -27.91 -1.05
C GLU A 39 32.16 -27.83 -0.75
N GLU A 40 32.95 -27.29 -1.67
CA GLU A 40 34.40 -27.11 -1.49
C GLU A 40 34.72 -26.21 -0.30
N LEU A 41 33.99 -25.10 -0.13
CA LEU A 41 34.16 -24.19 1.00
C LEU A 41 33.84 -24.88 2.32
N VAL A 42 32.75 -25.66 2.37
CA VAL A 42 32.35 -26.38 3.58
C VAL A 42 33.36 -27.48 3.89
N ARG A 43 33.85 -28.19 2.88
CA ARG A 43 34.91 -29.21 2.99
C ARG A 43 36.19 -28.62 3.57
N ASP A 44 36.68 -27.51 3.03
CA ASP A 44 37.85 -26.80 3.52
C ASP A 44 37.66 -26.30 4.96
N MET A 45 36.46 -25.79 5.28
CA MET A 45 36.14 -25.36 6.64
C MET A 45 36.13 -26.54 7.62
N VAL A 46 35.59 -27.69 7.23
CA VAL A 46 35.61 -28.90 8.05
C VAL A 46 37.05 -29.39 8.22
N GLN A 47 37.83 -29.51 7.15
CA GLN A 47 39.23 -29.94 7.20
C GLN A 47 40.09 -29.01 8.07
N SER A 48 39.98 -27.69 7.87
CA SER A 48 40.75 -26.69 8.64
C SER A 48 40.43 -26.71 10.13
N ARG A 49 39.16 -26.87 10.52
CA ARG A 49 38.77 -26.99 11.92
C ARG A 49 39.08 -28.35 12.51
N ALA A 50 38.95 -29.41 11.73
CA ALA A 50 39.20 -30.77 12.17
C ALA A 50 40.71 -31.03 12.37
N ASN A 51 41.58 -30.31 11.65
CA ASN A 51 43.04 -30.37 11.83
C ASN A 51 43.51 -30.03 13.26
N ALA A 52 42.73 -29.23 14.01
CA ALA A 52 43.05 -28.89 15.40
C ALA A 52 42.77 -30.04 16.39
N VAL A 53 41.90 -30.99 16.04
CA VAL A 53 41.46 -32.10 16.92
C VAL A 53 41.95 -33.47 16.41
N LEU A 54 42.11 -33.65 15.10
CA LEU A 54 42.32 -34.95 14.46
C LEU A 54 43.78 -35.41 14.31
N ARG A 55 44.79 -34.56 14.56
CA ARG A 55 46.22 -34.96 14.56
C ARG A 55 46.54 -36.11 15.52
N TRP A 56 45.65 -36.43 16.47
CA TRP A 56 45.76 -37.60 17.36
C TRP A 56 45.10 -38.89 16.85
N THR A 57 44.31 -38.84 15.77
CA THR A 57 43.45 -39.98 15.37
C THR A 57 43.71 -40.55 13.97
N GLY A 58 44.52 -39.89 13.13
CA GLY A 58 44.95 -40.42 11.82
C GLY A 58 43.83 -40.56 10.77
N LEU A 59 42.72 -39.83 10.93
CA LEU A 59 41.54 -39.86 10.07
C LEU A 59 41.53 -38.66 9.11
N ASP A 60 42.43 -38.65 8.13
CA ASP A 60 42.48 -37.57 7.14
C ASP A 60 41.57 -37.87 5.92
N ASP A 61 40.95 -36.80 5.42
CA ASP A 61 40.08 -36.65 4.24
C ASP A 61 38.73 -37.38 4.16
N ARG A 62 38.57 -38.56 4.77
CA ARG A 62 37.26 -39.25 4.75
C ARG A 62 36.19 -38.59 5.60
N LEU A 63 36.60 -37.85 6.64
CA LEU A 63 35.66 -37.25 7.57
C LEU A 63 34.84 -36.14 6.89
N ALA A 64 35.48 -35.23 6.14
CA ALA A 64 34.78 -34.12 5.49
C ALA A 64 33.72 -34.62 4.50
N ASN A 65 34.05 -35.65 3.72
CA ASN A 65 33.09 -36.33 2.85
C ASN A 65 31.92 -36.93 3.64
N SER A 66 32.20 -37.72 4.68
CA SER A 66 31.14 -38.36 5.46
C SER A 66 30.22 -37.37 6.20
N VAL A 67 30.75 -36.21 6.60
CA VAL A 67 29.97 -35.13 7.21
C VAL A 67 29.05 -34.48 6.17
N LEU A 68 29.57 -34.17 4.98
CA LEU A 68 28.77 -33.63 3.88
C LEU A 68 27.67 -34.61 3.46
N ASP A 69 28.01 -35.88 3.27
CA ASP A 69 27.06 -36.95 2.94
C ASP A 69 25.97 -37.07 4.03
N GLY A 70 26.38 -37.00 5.30
CA GLY A 70 25.46 -37.01 6.44
C GLY A 70 24.51 -35.80 6.45
N LEU A 71 25.01 -34.61 6.12
CA LEU A 71 24.22 -33.38 5.99
C LEU A 71 23.22 -33.48 4.83
N TYR A 72 23.65 -33.93 3.65
CA TYR A 72 22.74 -34.14 2.51
C TYR A 72 21.65 -35.15 2.85
N LYS A 73 22.04 -36.27 3.47
CA LYS A 73 21.09 -37.30 3.91
C LYS A 73 20.09 -36.74 4.92
N LEU A 74 20.55 -35.96 5.90
CA LEU A 74 19.68 -35.33 6.89
C LEU A 74 18.68 -34.36 6.23
N LEU A 75 19.14 -33.50 5.31
CA LEU A 75 18.28 -32.56 4.59
C LEU A 75 17.25 -33.29 3.73
N ALA A 76 17.65 -34.37 3.04
CA ALA A 76 16.75 -35.22 2.28
C ALA A 76 15.72 -35.92 3.17
N GLU A 77 16.15 -36.47 4.32
CA GLU A 77 15.25 -37.09 5.30
C GLU A 77 14.23 -36.10 5.84
N ILE A 78 14.63 -34.87 6.16
CA ILE A 78 13.72 -33.80 6.56
C ILE A 78 12.71 -33.51 5.46
N LEU A 79 13.09 -33.51 4.18
CA LEU A 79 12.15 -33.25 3.08
C LEU A 79 11.13 -34.37 2.89
N VAL A 80 11.57 -35.63 2.98
CA VAL A 80 10.73 -36.81 2.68
C VAL A 80 9.86 -37.20 3.86
N ARG A 81 10.28 -36.91 5.10
CA ARG A 81 9.55 -37.25 6.33
C ARG A 81 8.89 -36.02 6.97
N PRO A 82 7.56 -35.85 6.84
CA PRO A 82 6.85 -34.74 7.48
C PRO A 82 6.93 -34.77 9.01
N ASP A 83 7.08 -35.94 9.61
CA ASP A 83 7.16 -36.21 11.05
C ASP A 83 8.61 -36.13 11.60
N HIS A 84 9.56 -35.64 10.81
CA HIS A 84 10.96 -35.61 11.22
C HIS A 84 11.17 -34.78 12.51
N PRO A 85 11.93 -35.24 13.51
CA PRO A 85 12.10 -34.56 14.80
C PRO A 85 12.55 -33.09 14.69
N ILE A 86 13.41 -32.79 13.71
CA ILE A 86 13.86 -31.41 13.43
C ILE A 86 12.70 -30.52 12.98
N ARG A 87 11.77 -31.02 12.14
CA ARG A 87 10.58 -30.26 11.74
C ARG A 87 9.74 -29.93 12.95
N THR A 88 9.46 -30.94 13.79
CA THR A 88 8.68 -30.76 15.02
C THR A 88 9.31 -29.69 15.92
N LYS A 89 10.64 -29.71 16.08
CA LYS A 89 11.36 -28.70 16.86
C LYS A 89 11.27 -27.30 16.24
N VAL A 90 11.33 -27.18 14.92
CA VAL A 90 11.13 -25.91 14.23
C VAL A 90 9.70 -25.40 14.41
N GLU A 91 8.69 -26.26 14.28
CA GLU A 91 7.28 -25.90 14.51
C GLU A 91 7.02 -25.47 15.96
N GLU A 92 7.59 -26.17 16.94
CA GLU A 92 7.58 -25.76 18.36
C GLU A 92 8.20 -24.38 18.54
N GLY A 93 9.39 -24.14 17.97
CA GLY A 93 10.06 -22.85 18.02
C GLY A 93 9.24 -21.72 17.40
N LEU A 94 8.58 -21.97 16.27
CA LEU A 94 7.69 -20.99 15.61
C LEU A 94 6.46 -20.67 16.47
N LYS A 95 5.88 -21.67 17.14
CA LYS A 95 4.76 -21.46 18.09
C LYS A 95 5.19 -20.62 19.28
N THR A 96 6.35 -20.92 19.88
CA THR A 96 6.92 -20.12 20.96
C THR A 96 7.19 -18.69 20.52
N LEU A 97 7.78 -18.50 19.34
CA LEU A 97 8.00 -17.16 18.79
C LEU A 97 6.69 -16.39 18.57
N ALA A 98 5.66 -17.04 18.02
CA ALA A 98 4.35 -16.43 17.81
C ALA A 98 3.71 -15.99 19.13
N HIS A 99 3.87 -16.80 20.18
CA HIS A 99 3.42 -16.47 21.52
C HIS A 99 4.23 -15.30 22.12
N ASP A 100 5.55 -15.33 22.04
CA ASP A 100 6.42 -14.34 22.64
C ASP A 100 6.28 -12.96 21.99
N LEU A 101 6.10 -12.90 20.66
CA LEU A 101 5.72 -11.67 19.94
C LEU A 101 4.41 -11.06 20.48
N GLN A 102 3.53 -11.88 21.03
CA GLN A 102 2.24 -11.47 21.57
C GLN A 102 2.23 -11.26 23.08
N HIS A 103 3.17 -11.78 23.85
CA HIS A 103 3.06 -11.73 25.32
C HIS A 103 4.36 -11.37 26.03
N ASP A 104 5.51 -11.62 25.41
CA ASP A 104 6.81 -11.33 26.02
C ASP A 104 7.22 -9.87 25.75
N PRO A 105 7.32 -9.02 26.79
CA PRO A 105 7.70 -7.62 26.63
C PRO A 105 9.11 -7.44 26.06
N ALA A 106 10.05 -8.34 26.35
CA ALA A 106 11.42 -8.23 25.84
C ALA A 106 11.49 -8.48 24.33
N THR A 107 10.81 -9.52 23.85
CA THR A 107 10.70 -9.84 22.42
C THR A 107 9.94 -8.76 21.65
N ARG A 108 8.86 -8.23 22.22
CA ARG A 108 8.16 -7.08 21.63
C ARG A 108 9.08 -5.88 21.49
N ALA A 109 9.80 -5.50 22.53
CA ALA A 109 10.72 -4.37 22.49
C ALA A 109 11.79 -4.53 21.40
N LYS A 110 12.35 -5.74 21.23
CA LYS A 110 13.32 -6.03 20.14
C LYS A 110 12.73 -5.80 18.76
N VAL A 111 11.51 -6.25 18.51
CA VAL A 111 10.85 -6.08 17.21
C VAL A 111 10.51 -4.62 16.94
N GLU A 112 10.03 -3.90 17.96
CA GLU A 112 9.74 -2.48 17.82
C GLU A 112 11.01 -1.66 17.58
N GLN A 113 12.12 -2.03 18.21
CA GLN A 113 13.43 -1.40 17.94
C GLN A 113 13.90 -1.71 16.52
N ALA A 114 13.87 -2.97 16.09
CA ALA A 114 14.25 -3.35 14.73
C ALA A 114 13.42 -2.62 13.66
N LYS A 115 12.12 -2.40 13.91
CA LYS A 115 11.25 -1.58 13.08
C LYS A 115 11.75 -0.14 13.01
N LEU A 116 12.11 0.47 14.15
CA LEU A 116 12.64 1.83 14.19
C LEU A 116 13.96 1.94 13.43
N ASP A 117 14.86 0.97 13.61
CA ASP A 117 16.16 0.95 12.92
C ASP A 117 15.97 0.82 11.40
N LEU A 118 15.01 -0.01 10.96
CA LEU A 118 14.65 -0.15 9.55
C LEU A 118 14.10 1.17 8.97
N LEU A 119 13.21 1.84 9.71
CA LEU A 119 12.63 3.12 9.28
C LEU A 119 13.64 4.27 9.33
N ALA A 120 14.63 4.19 10.21
CA ALA A 120 15.71 5.17 10.32
C ALA A 120 16.74 5.02 9.19
N ASN A 121 16.71 3.93 8.41
CA ASN A 121 17.64 3.73 7.31
C ASN A 121 17.28 4.62 6.10
N PRO A 122 18.09 5.65 5.77
CA PRO A 122 17.80 6.55 4.67
C PRO A 122 17.77 5.84 3.31
N ALA A 123 18.53 4.75 3.15
CA ALA A 123 18.52 3.96 1.93
C ALA A 123 17.15 3.31 1.65
N LEU A 124 16.38 2.99 2.70
CA LEU A 124 15.01 2.49 2.53
C LEU A 124 14.08 3.57 2.00
N GLY A 125 14.21 4.81 2.48
CA GLY A 125 13.45 5.96 2.00
C GLY A 125 13.74 6.25 0.52
N ASP A 126 15.01 6.31 0.15
CA ASP A 126 15.43 6.56 -1.23
C ASP A 126 15.01 5.44 -2.18
N TRP A 127 15.18 4.18 -1.76
CA TRP A 127 14.74 3.03 -2.52
C TRP A 127 13.21 3.04 -2.72
N TRP A 128 12.45 3.34 -1.67
CA TRP A 128 10.99 3.41 -1.72
C TRP A 128 10.50 4.53 -2.64
N MET A 129 11.10 5.73 -2.55
CA MET A 129 10.79 6.83 -3.45
C MET A 129 11.10 6.47 -4.90
N GLY A 130 12.24 5.83 -5.17
CA GLY A 130 12.59 5.37 -6.51
C GLY A 130 11.62 4.33 -7.05
N MET A 131 11.16 3.39 -6.22
CA MET A 131 10.16 2.39 -6.61
C MET A 131 8.79 3.01 -6.87
N TRP A 132 8.37 3.95 -6.02
CA TRP A 132 7.14 4.71 -6.21
C TRP A 132 7.15 5.50 -7.52
N GLU A 133 8.26 6.16 -7.81
CA GLU A 133 8.39 6.95 -9.03
C GLU A 133 8.34 6.04 -10.27
N ARG A 134 8.99 4.86 -10.23
CA ARG A 134 8.89 3.86 -11.30
C ARG A 134 7.47 3.35 -11.49
N LEU A 135 6.76 3.03 -10.40
CA LEU A 135 5.37 2.56 -10.46
C LEU A 135 4.45 3.63 -11.04
N ARG A 136 4.62 4.88 -10.61
CA ARG A 136 3.88 6.04 -11.14
C ARG A 136 4.14 6.20 -12.65
N HIS A 137 5.40 6.17 -13.08
CA HIS A 137 5.74 6.28 -14.49
C HIS A 137 5.16 5.13 -15.30
N ALA A 138 5.23 3.90 -14.80
CA ALA A 138 4.64 2.73 -15.45
C ALA A 138 3.12 2.89 -15.62
N LEU A 139 2.41 3.34 -14.58
CA LEU A 139 0.97 3.58 -14.63
C LEU A 139 0.62 4.70 -15.63
N ILE A 140 1.34 5.82 -15.61
CA ILE A 140 1.11 6.94 -16.55
C ILE A 140 1.39 6.52 -18.00
N ALA A 141 2.49 5.79 -18.23
CA ALA A 141 2.83 5.27 -19.55
C ALA A 141 1.74 4.34 -20.07
N GLN A 142 1.24 3.45 -19.20
CA GLN A 142 0.19 2.51 -19.54
C GLN A 142 -1.17 3.18 -19.82
N LEU A 143 -1.51 4.24 -19.10
CA LEU A 143 -2.72 5.04 -19.34
C LEU A 143 -2.63 5.89 -20.63
N ARG A 144 -1.42 6.20 -21.09
CA ARG A 144 -1.18 6.96 -22.34
C ARG A 144 -1.01 6.07 -23.57
N SER A 145 -0.82 4.76 -23.38
CA SER A 145 -0.71 3.80 -24.47
C SER A 145 -2.09 3.40 -25.00
N PRO A 146 -2.41 3.66 -26.27
CA PRO A 146 -3.71 3.33 -26.87
C PRO A 146 -4.03 1.82 -26.91
N ASP A 147 -3.02 0.96 -26.93
CA ASP A 147 -3.14 -0.49 -27.18
C ASP A 147 -2.68 -1.38 -26.01
N GLY A 148 -2.62 -0.86 -24.78
CA GLY A 148 -2.18 -1.66 -23.63
C GLY A 148 -3.25 -2.69 -23.19
N ALA A 149 -2.93 -3.98 -23.21
CA ALA A 149 -3.82 -5.05 -22.68
C ALA A 149 -4.40 -4.75 -21.28
N LEU A 150 -3.67 -3.98 -20.47
CA LEU A 150 -4.12 -3.52 -19.15
C LEU A 150 -5.14 -2.37 -19.20
N SER A 151 -5.13 -1.46 -20.18
CA SER A 151 -6.15 -0.40 -20.29
C SER A 151 -7.50 -0.95 -20.74
N ALA A 152 -7.49 -1.98 -21.62
CA ALA A 152 -8.69 -2.71 -22.01
C ALA A 152 -9.30 -3.46 -20.80
N GLN A 153 -8.48 -4.23 -20.08
CA GLN A 153 -8.97 -5.01 -18.93
C GLN A 153 -9.35 -4.13 -17.73
N PHE A 154 -8.62 -3.04 -17.45
CA PHE A 154 -9.04 -2.05 -16.45
C PHE A 154 -10.30 -1.32 -16.88
N GLY A 155 -10.43 -0.97 -18.15
CA GLY A 155 -11.61 -0.30 -18.71
C GLY A 155 -12.85 -1.19 -18.58
N GLU A 156 -12.71 -2.48 -18.89
CA GLU A 156 -13.77 -3.48 -18.75
C GLU A 156 -14.16 -3.67 -17.29
N THR A 157 -13.18 -3.80 -16.38
CA THR A 157 -13.42 -3.90 -14.94
C THR A 157 -14.10 -2.65 -14.38
N LEU A 158 -13.72 -1.45 -14.86
CA LEU A 158 -14.36 -0.19 -14.48
C LEU A 158 -15.78 -0.06 -15.04
N ALA A 159 -16.03 -0.56 -16.26
CA ALA A 159 -17.35 -0.62 -16.85
C ALA A 159 -18.27 -1.56 -16.07
N GLU A 160 -17.78 -2.75 -15.69
CA GLU A 160 -18.50 -3.69 -14.82
C GLU A 160 -18.79 -3.11 -13.44
N LEU A 161 -17.83 -2.40 -12.84
CA LEU A 161 -18.03 -1.68 -11.58
C LEU A 161 -19.08 -0.57 -11.71
N GLY A 162 -19.06 0.18 -12.82
CA GLY A 162 -20.07 1.17 -13.14
C GLY A 162 -21.47 0.57 -13.28
N GLU A 163 -21.57 -0.59 -13.94
CA GLU A 163 -22.82 -1.32 -14.10
C GLU A 163 -23.34 -1.88 -12.77
N ALA A 164 -22.45 -2.44 -11.95
CA ALA A 164 -22.77 -2.91 -10.61
C ALA A 164 -23.24 -1.75 -9.70
N LEU A 165 -22.61 -0.58 -9.81
CA LEU A 165 -23.03 0.63 -9.09
C LEU A 165 -24.37 1.17 -9.58
N ARG A 166 -24.70 1.04 -10.86
CA ARG A 166 -25.99 1.47 -11.40
C ARG A 166 -27.13 0.53 -11.02
N SER A 167 -26.87 -0.77 -11.04
CA SER A 167 -27.88 -1.81 -10.81
C SER A 167 -28.13 -2.13 -9.34
N GLN A 168 -27.18 -1.85 -8.43
CA GLN A 168 -27.28 -2.23 -7.01
C GLN A 168 -27.34 -1.02 -6.05
N PRO A 169 -28.55 -0.67 -5.54
CA PRO A 169 -28.72 0.45 -4.60
C PRO A 169 -27.97 0.27 -3.26
N SER A 170 -27.74 -0.97 -2.84
CA SER A 170 -26.97 -1.29 -1.63
C SER A 170 -25.49 -0.93 -1.78
N LEU A 171 -24.90 -1.17 -2.96
CA LEU A 171 -23.53 -0.82 -3.29
C LEU A 171 -23.35 0.70 -3.37
N GLN A 172 -24.29 1.42 -3.99
CA GLN A 172 -24.30 2.90 -4.00
C GLN A 172 -24.27 3.48 -2.59
N LYS A 173 -25.09 2.96 -1.67
CA LYS A 173 -25.13 3.47 -0.29
C LYS A 173 -23.79 3.26 0.43
N GLN A 174 -23.13 2.13 0.19
CA GLN A 174 -21.80 1.85 0.78
C GLN A 174 -20.73 2.78 0.22
N VAL A 175 -20.68 2.92 -1.11
CA VAL A 175 -19.73 3.81 -1.79
C VAL A 175 -19.95 5.28 -1.38
N ASN A 176 -21.20 5.74 -1.33
CA ASN A 176 -21.52 7.10 -0.86
C ASN A 176 -21.09 7.33 0.59
N ARG A 177 -21.27 6.34 1.47
CA ARG A 177 -20.86 6.44 2.87
C ARG A 177 -19.34 6.46 3.00
N PHE A 178 -18.64 5.63 2.23
CA PHE A 178 -17.19 5.62 2.17
C PHE A 178 -16.66 6.96 1.64
N ALA A 179 -17.16 7.43 0.50
CA ALA A 179 -16.78 8.70 -0.11
C ALA A 179 -17.01 9.87 0.85
N ARG A 180 -18.16 9.94 1.52
CA ARG A 180 -18.43 10.97 2.55
C ARG A 180 -17.41 10.93 3.67
N ARG A 181 -17.12 9.76 4.26
CA ARG A 181 -16.13 9.66 5.35
C ARG A 181 -14.73 10.07 4.90
N THR A 182 -14.31 9.62 3.72
CA THR A 182 -13.01 9.95 3.15
C THR A 182 -12.89 11.45 2.88
N LEU A 183 -13.91 12.05 2.25
CA LEU A 183 -13.94 13.49 1.97
C LEU A 183 -13.99 14.32 3.25
N THR A 184 -14.78 13.94 4.25
CA THR A 184 -14.78 14.63 5.56
C THR A 184 -13.45 14.49 6.27
N GLY A 185 -12.81 13.31 6.21
CA GLY A 185 -11.48 13.08 6.79
C GLY A 185 -10.39 13.90 6.08
N MET A 186 -10.45 14.00 4.76
CA MET A 186 -9.52 14.83 3.96
C MET A 186 -9.75 16.32 4.20
N ALA A 187 -11.00 16.78 4.23
CA ALA A 187 -11.34 18.17 4.52
C ALA A 187 -10.88 18.59 5.93
N ASN A 188 -11.00 17.71 6.93
CA ASN A 188 -10.47 17.99 8.26
C ASN A 188 -8.93 18.01 8.31
N ARG A 189 -8.27 17.22 7.45
CA ARG A 189 -6.79 17.08 7.48
C ARG A 189 -6.07 18.10 6.60
N TYR A 190 -6.68 18.51 5.49
CA TYR A 190 -6.09 19.39 4.47
C TYR A 190 -6.91 20.67 4.23
N GLY A 191 -7.94 20.93 5.04
CA GLY A 191 -8.83 22.09 4.90
C GLY A 191 -8.06 23.40 4.88
N ASP A 192 -7.08 23.55 5.78
CA ASP A 192 -6.24 24.75 5.84
C ASP A 192 -5.37 24.93 4.59
N GLU A 193 -4.89 23.82 4.01
CA GLU A 193 -4.07 23.81 2.80
C GLU A 193 -4.90 24.17 1.55
N ILE A 194 -6.15 23.70 1.48
CA ILE A 194 -7.10 24.06 0.41
C ILE A 194 -7.48 25.54 0.53
N VAL A 195 -7.79 26.02 1.73
CA VAL A 195 -8.10 27.44 1.98
C VAL A 195 -6.90 28.31 1.60
N ARG A 196 -5.69 27.89 1.93
CA ARG A 196 -4.46 28.59 1.56
C ARG A 196 -4.25 28.60 0.04
N LEU A 197 -4.43 27.47 -0.65
CA LEU A 197 -4.31 27.38 -2.11
C LEU A 197 -5.33 28.28 -2.83
N VAL A 198 -6.59 28.26 -2.38
CA VAL A 198 -7.65 29.12 -2.91
C VAL A 198 -7.33 30.58 -2.63
N SER A 199 -6.90 30.92 -1.41
CA SER A 199 -6.54 32.28 -1.02
C SER A 199 -5.37 32.82 -1.85
N GLU A 200 -4.33 32.02 -2.04
CA GLU A 200 -3.19 32.39 -2.91
C GLU A 200 -3.61 32.52 -4.37
N THR A 201 -4.52 31.66 -4.85
CA THR A 201 -5.02 31.71 -6.23
C THR A 201 -5.89 32.95 -6.47
N VAL A 202 -6.78 33.29 -5.55
CA VAL A 202 -7.60 34.51 -5.60
C VAL A 202 -6.72 35.76 -5.50
N LYS A 203 -5.70 35.76 -4.62
CA LYS A 203 -4.72 36.86 -4.54
C LYS A 203 -3.93 37.06 -5.83
N ARG A 204 -3.72 35.99 -6.62
CA ARG A 204 -3.04 36.03 -7.91
C ARG A 204 -3.95 36.46 -9.07
N TRP A 205 -5.26 36.61 -8.86
CA TRP A 205 -6.16 37.11 -9.89
C TRP A 205 -6.03 38.64 -10.00
N ASP A 206 -5.69 39.11 -11.20
CA ASP A 206 -5.61 40.55 -11.51
C ASP A 206 -6.99 41.19 -11.42
N ALA A 207 -7.10 42.31 -10.71
CA ALA A 207 -8.37 42.96 -10.38
C ALA A 207 -9.23 43.27 -11.62
N ARG A 208 -8.59 43.55 -12.78
CA ARG A 208 -9.30 43.79 -14.05
C ARG A 208 -10.04 42.56 -14.58
N THR A 209 -9.49 41.37 -14.38
CA THR A 209 -10.10 40.11 -14.85
C THR A 209 -11.28 39.70 -13.97
N ILE A 210 -11.21 40.00 -12.66
CA ILE A 210 -12.32 39.77 -11.73
C ILE A 210 -13.47 40.73 -12.03
N THR A 211 -13.20 42.02 -12.19
CA THR A 211 -14.24 43.01 -12.51
C THR A 211 -14.96 42.66 -13.81
N ALA A 212 -14.24 42.28 -14.87
CA ALA A 212 -14.85 41.89 -16.14
C ALA A 212 -15.72 40.62 -16.04
N ARG A 213 -15.32 39.62 -15.24
CA ARG A 213 -16.11 38.40 -15.03
C ARG A 213 -17.33 38.63 -14.13
N VAL A 214 -17.21 39.48 -13.12
CA VAL A 214 -18.31 39.86 -12.23
C VAL A 214 -19.32 40.76 -12.98
N GLU A 215 -18.87 41.76 -13.73
CA GLU A 215 -19.74 42.56 -14.61
C GLU A 215 -20.43 41.69 -15.67
N GLY A 216 -19.71 40.73 -16.27
CA GLY A 216 -20.29 39.79 -17.23
C GLY A 216 -21.35 38.88 -16.62
N ALA A 217 -21.21 38.50 -15.35
CA ALA A 217 -22.16 37.63 -14.65
C ALA A 217 -23.36 38.40 -14.03
N VAL A 218 -23.15 39.64 -13.57
CA VAL A 218 -24.14 40.47 -12.87
C VAL A 218 -24.87 41.44 -13.82
N GLY A 219 -24.33 41.70 -15.01
CA GLY A 219 -24.89 42.67 -15.97
C GLY A 219 -26.33 42.36 -16.41
N ARG A 220 -26.73 41.09 -16.45
CA ARG A 220 -28.10 40.68 -16.79
C ARG A 220 -29.12 41.07 -15.71
N ASP A 221 -28.75 40.98 -14.42
CA ASP A 221 -29.66 41.30 -13.31
C ASP A 221 -29.89 42.81 -13.16
N LEU A 222 -28.85 43.62 -13.39
CA LEU A 222 -28.98 45.08 -13.39
C LEU A 222 -29.85 45.60 -14.55
N GLN A 223 -29.85 44.91 -15.70
CA GLN A 223 -30.74 45.23 -16.82
C GLN A 223 -32.21 44.93 -16.50
N PHE A 224 -32.51 43.88 -15.73
CA PHE A 224 -33.89 43.57 -15.32
C PHE A 224 -34.54 44.67 -14.49
N ILE A 225 -33.79 45.33 -13.59
CA ILE A 225 -34.30 46.48 -12.83
C ILE A 225 -34.63 47.64 -13.77
N ARG A 226 -33.76 47.91 -14.76
CA ARG A 226 -33.97 49.00 -15.71
C ARG A 226 -35.17 48.75 -16.64
N ILE A 227 -35.35 47.51 -17.11
CA ILE A 227 -36.48 47.12 -17.96
C ILE A 227 -37.80 47.15 -17.17
N ASN A 228 -37.83 46.60 -15.95
CA ASN A 228 -39.04 46.64 -15.12
C ASN A 228 -39.42 48.07 -14.74
N GLY A 229 -38.42 48.94 -14.50
CA GLY A 229 -38.65 50.36 -14.21
C GLY A 229 -39.31 51.13 -15.35
N THR A 230 -38.86 50.92 -16.60
CA THR A 230 -39.48 51.58 -17.77
C THR A 230 -40.86 51.01 -18.10
N LEU A 231 -41.08 49.71 -17.87
CA LEU A 231 -42.33 49.04 -18.17
C LEU A 231 -43.43 49.44 -17.17
N VAL A 232 -43.11 49.49 -15.87
CA VAL A 232 -44.03 49.99 -14.83
C VAL A 232 -44.29 51.49 -15.00
N GLY A 233 -43.24 52.29 -15.23
CA GLY A 233 -43.38 53.73 -15.45
C GLY A 233 -44.25 54.06 -16.68
N GLY A 234 -44.08 53.31 -17.77
CA GLY A 234 -44.90 53.45 -18.98
C GLY A 234 -46.37 53.09 -18.75
N LEU A 235 -46.65 51.98 -18.05
CA LEU A 235 -48.01 51.56 -17.71
C LEU A 235 -48.74 52.57 -16.81
N VAL A 236 -48.05 53.10 -15.79
CA VAL A 236 -48.59 54.13 -14.91
C VAL A 236 -48.86 55.42 -15.70
N GLY A 237 -47.92 55.84 -16.56
CA GLY A 237 -48.10 57.01 -17.42
C GLY A 237 -49.30 56.90 -18.37
N VAL A 238 -49.46 55.74 -19.04
CA VAL A 238 -50.62 55.48 -19.90
C VAL A 238 -51.92 55.47 -19.10
N THR A 239 -51.90 54.89 -17.90
CA THR A 239 -53.09 54.84 -17.03
C THR A 239 -53.52 56.24 -16.58
N ILE A 240 -52.57 57.09 -16.15
CA ILE A 240 -52.85 58.48 -15.78
C ILE A 240 -53.40 59.26 -16.98
N HIS A 241 -52.76 59.14 -18.14
CA HIS A 241 -53.20 59.84 -19.34
C HIS A 241 -54.60 59.41 -19.81
N ALA A 242 -54.93 58.12 -19.70
CA ALA A 242 -56.26 57.62 -20.03
C ALA A 242 -57.33 58.12 -19.05
N VAL A 243 -57.02 58.19 -17.75
CA VAL A 243 -57.93 58.77 -16.74
C VAL A 243 -58.14 60.26 -16.95
N GLU A 244 -57.08 60.99 -17.33
CA GLU A 244 -57.15 62.42 -17.63
C GLU A 244 -57.99 62.72 -18.89
N GLN A 245 -57.97 61.86 -19.90
CA GLN A 245 -58.83 62.03 -21.09
C GLN A 245 -60.31 61.66 -20.85
N LEU A 246 -60.60 60.85 -19.83
CA LEU A 246 -61.96 60.36 -19.54
C LEU A 246 -62.73 61.25 -18.55
N LEU A 247 -62.03 62.13 -17.84
CA LEU A 247 -62.55 63.12 -16.88
C LEU A 247 -62.67 64.51 -17.53
#